data_AF-A0A2P4ER36-F1
#
_entry.id   AF-A0A2P4ER36-F1
#
_cell.length_a   1.000
_cell.length_b   1.000
_cell.length_c   1.000
_cell.angle_alpha   90.00
_cell.angle_beta   90.00
_cell.angle_gamma   90.00
#
_symmetry.space_group_name_H-M   'P 1'
#
loop_
_entity.id
_entity.type
_entity.pdbx_description
1 polymer ?
#
loop_
_entity_poly.entity_id
_entity_poly.type
_entity_poly.pdbx_seq_one_letter_code
_entity_poly.pdbx_strand_id
1 'polypeptide(L)'
;MTEQQEKLGTFTYVVGVMSFIPLIGVLFGLVAIVWGLATKKTGGKMLALIGGGGIAFTVVLYSSLFYFSFVQRGGVYDDLRAKLSKSMITSLVQAIEFYKTQNGHYPDSLETLRESLPENSIVFVFDPTNIKMGGESRYYHYELKDPSHYYLLGVGPDEKPYTSDDVLPDIEVKPNSGIGLLIHEGSRNGL
;
A
#
# COMPACT_ATOMS: atom_id res chain seq x y z
N MET A 1 17.56 50.59 -34.59
CA MET A 1 18.49 50.02 -33.59
C MET A 1 17.78 48.86 -32.93
N THR A 2 18.19 47.63 -33.25
CA THR A 2 17.63 46.42 -32.63
C THR A 2 18.29 46.29 -31.26
N GLU A 3 17.57 46.58 -30.18
CA GLU A 3 18.04 46.23 -28.83
C GLU A 3 18.34 44.74 -28.83
N GLN A 4 19.61 44.36 -28.69
CA GLN A 4 19.98 42.98 -28.38
C GLN A 4 19.41 42.70 -27.00
N GLN A 5 18.21 42.11 -26.94
CA GLN A 5 17.63 41.65 -25.68
C GLN A 5 18.61 40.68 -25.03
N GLU A 6 19.13 41.08 -23.88
CA GLU A 6 19.97 40.27 -23.01
C GLU A 6 19.34 38.87 -22.82
N LYS A 7 20.15 37.82 -22.95
CA LYS A 7 19.72 36.43 -22.75
C LYS A 7 19.80 36.06 -21.27
N LEU A 8 18.89 35.20 -20.82
CA LEU A 8 19.01 34.55 -19.52
C LEU A 8 20.30 33.71 -19.44
N GLY A 9 20.97 33.77 -18.29
CA GLY A 9 22.16 32.98 -18.03
C GLY A 9 21.84 31.50 -17.78
N THR A 10 22.82 30.63 -17.98
CA THR A 10 22.67 29.17 -17.79
C THR A 10 22.16 28.81 -16.39
N PHE A 11 22.59 29.56 -15.37
CA PHE A 11 22.18 29.34 -13.98
C PHE A 11 20.66 29.36 -13.78
N THR A 12 19.93 30.24 -14.47
CA THR A 12 18.46 30.30 -14.31
C THR A 12 17.79 29.04 -14.84
N TYR A 13 18.33 28.42 -15.89
CA TYR A 13 17.81 27.16 -16.40
C TYR A 13 18.10 25.98 -15.47
N VAL A 14 19.24 26.00 -14.75
CA VAL A 14 19.54 25.01 -13.70
C VAL A 14 18.49 25.08 -12.60
N VAL A 15 18.15 26.29 -12.13
CA VAL A 15 17.05 26.50 -11.16
C VAL A 15 15.73 25.98 -11.71
N GLY A 16 15.43 26.23 -12.98
CA GLY A 16 14.27 25.65 -13.64
C GLY A 16 14.26 24.12 -13.60
N VAL A 17 15.37 23.47 -13.96
CA VAL A 17 15.48 22.00 -14.00
C VAL A 17 15.36 21.38 -12.60
N MET A 18 15.83 22.06 -11.55
CA MET A 18 15.63 21.60 -10.16
C MET A 18 14.15 21.44 -9.77
N SER A 19 13.22 22.02 -10.55
CA SER A 19 11.79 21.81 -10.34
C SER A 19 11.30 20.39 -10.57
N PHE A 20 12.11 19.53 -11.19
CA PHE A 20 11.80 18.11 -11.41
C PHE A 20 12.16 17.21 -10.23
N ILE A 21 12.80 17.74 -9.18
CA ILE A 21 13.03 16.99 -7.94
C ILE A 21 11.66 16.81 -7.27
N PRO A 22 11.19 15.57 -7.03
CA PRO A 22 9.87 15.36 -6.41
C PRO A 22 9.74 16.10 -5.08
N LEU A 23 8.55 16.64 -4.82
CA LEU A 23 8.18 17.41 -3.63
C LEU A 23 8.90 18.78 -3.52
N ILE A 24 10.21 18.78 -3.30
CA ILE A 24 11.00 20.01 -3.06
C ILE A 24 11.11 20.86 -4.35
N GLY A 25 11.07 20.22 -5.52
CA GLY A 25 11.11 20.86 -6.82
C GLY A 25 9.99 21.87 -7.06
N VAL A 26 8.84 21.71 -6.40
CA VAL A 26 7.73 22.67 -6.54
C VAL A 26 8.18 24.09 -6.17
N LEU A 27 9.03 24.26 -5.15
CA LEU A 27 9.57 25.57 -4.77
C LEU A 27 10.42 26.17 -5.89
N PHE A 28 11.31 25.38 -6.48
CA PHE A 28 12.14 25.80 -7.61
C PHE A 28 11.30 26.10 -8.85
N GLY A 29 10.23 25.34 -9.09
CA GLY A 29 9.28 25.58 -10.17
C GLY A 29 8.56 26.90 -10.03
N LEU A 30 8.07 27.22 -8.82
CA LEU A 30 7.43 28.52 -8.53
C LEU A 30 8.41 29.68 -8.73
N VAL A 31 9.65 29.56 -8.24
CA VAL A 31 10.70 30.56 -8.45
C VAL A 31 10.98 30.75 -9.95
N ALA A 32 11.11 29.66 -10.71
CA ALA A 32 11.36 29.72 -12.15
C ALA A 32 10.19 30.34 -12.93
N ILE A 33 8.94 30.07 -12.55
CA ILE A 33 7.75 30.69 -13.15
C ILE A 33 7.74 32.20 -12.87
N VAL A 34 7.87 32.61 -11.61
CA VAL A 34 7.87 34.04 -11.24
C VAL A 34 8.99 34.77 -11.94
N TRP A 35 10.21 34.22 -11.93
CA TRP A 35 11.37 34.83 -12.61
C TRP A 35 11.19 34.87 -14.13
N GLY A 36 10.71 33.78 -14.72
CA GLY A 36 10.48 33.67 -16.16
C GLY A 36 9.40 34.62 -16.69
N LEU A 37 8.37 34.91 -15.89
CA LEU A 37 7.30 35.86 -16.24
C LEU A 37 7.69 37.32 -15.95
N ALA A 38 8.49 37.58 -14.91
CA ALA A 38 8.90 38.93 -14.54
C ALA A 38 10.04 39.50 -15.41
N THR A 39 10.85 38.63 -16.03
CA THR A 39 12.01 39.08 -16.82
C THR A 39 11.63 39.58 -18.21
N LYS A 40 12.26 40.68 -18.65
CA LYS A 40 12.19 41.16 -20.05
C LYS A 40 13.26 40.51 -20.95
N LYS A 41 14.13 39.68 -20.38
CA LYS A 41 15.22 38.98 -21.08
C LYS A 41 14.68 37.87 -21.98
N THR A 42 15.38 37.61 -23.08
CA THR A 42 15.03 36.49 -23.97
C THR A 42 15.22 35.16 -23.22
N GLY A 43 14.22 34.28 -23.33
CA GLY A 43 14.19 32.98 -22.65
C GLY A 43 13.31 32.90 -21.40
N GLY A 44 12.75 34.01 -20.91
CA GLY A 44 11.87 34.03 -19.72
C GLY A 44 10.67 33.07 -19.82
N LYS A 45 9.98 33.07 -20.96
CA LYS A 45 8.88 32.12 -21.23
C LYS A 45 9.33 30.66 -21.15
N MET A 46 10.53 30.35 -21.61
CA MET A 46 11.06 28.98 -21.58
C MET A 46 11.42 28.57 -20.16
N LEU A 47 11.99 29.47 -19.35
CA LEU A 47 12.22 29.23 -17.93
C LEU A 47 10.90 28.95 -17.18
N ALA A 48 9.86 29.74 -17.44
CA ALA A 48 8.55 29.53 -16.84
C ALA A 48 7.92 28.19 -17.28
N LEU A 49 8.07 27.80 -18.55
CA LEU A 49 7.63 26.50 -19.05
C LEU A 49 8.36 25.33 -18.37
N ILE A 50 9.68 25.44 -18.16
CA ILE A 50 10.46 24.42 -17.46
C ILE A 50 9.99 24.28 -16.01
N GLY A 51 9.81 25.41 -15.30
CA GLY A 51 9.28 25.41 -13.94
C GLY A 51 7.87 24.82 -13.83
N GLY A 52 6.99 25.19 -14.75
CA GLY A 52 5.65 24.59 -14.86
C GLY A 52 5.68 23.10 -15.17
N GLY A 53 6.62 22.67 -16.02
CA GLY A 53 6.85 21.28 -16.36
C GLY A 53 7.25 20.42 -15.15
N GLY A 54 8.15 20.92 -14.29
CA GLY A 54 8.55 20.19 -13.07
C GLY A 54 7.43 20.07 -12.03
N ILE A 55 6.61 21.11 -11.88
CA ILE A 55 5.40 21.05 -11.04
C ILE A 55 4.41 20.03 -11.62
N ALA A 56 4.14 20.09 -12.92
CA ALA A 56 3.25 19.14 -13.60
C ALA A 56 3.77 17.70 -13.47
N PHE A 57 5.09 17.49 -13.59
CA PHE A 57 5.73 16.20 -13.37
C PHE A 57 5.48 15.68 -11.95
N THR A 58 5.63 16.54 -10.93
CA THR A 58 5.34 16.18 -9.55
C THR A 58 3.87 15.78 -9.36
N VAL A 59 2.94 16.57 -9.91
CA VAL A 59 1.50 16.26 -9.85
C VAL A 59 1.20 14.93 -10.52
N VAL A 60 1.71 14.69 -11.73
CA VAL A 60 1.51 13.44 -12.47
C VAL A 60 2.08 12.27 -11.68
N LEU A 61 3.32 12.38 -11.19
CA LEU A 61 3.99 11.32 -10.44
C LEU A 61 3.18 10.90 -9.21
N TYR A 62 2.81 11.85 -8.34
CA TYR A 62 2.07 11.53 -7.12
C TYR A 62 0.63 11.12 -7.39
N SER A 63 -0.03 11.68 -8.41
CA SER A 63 -1.38 11.25 -8.79
C SER A 63 -1.36 9.81 -9.32
N SER A 64 -0.35 9.44 -10.11
CA SER A 64 -0.16 8.07 -10.56
C SER A 64 0.10 7.13 -9.38
N LEU A 65 1.03 7.47 -8.48
CA LEU A 65 1.30 6.65 -7.28
C LEU A 65 0.03 6.46 -6.45
N PHE A 66 -0.74 7.53 -6.23
CA PHE A 66 -2.01 7.46 -5.53
C PHE A 66 -3.03 6.56 -6.25
N TYR A 67 -3.21 6.76 -7.55
CA TYR A 67 -4.15 5.98 -8.36
C TYR A 67 -3.81 4.49 -8.34
N PHE A 68 -2.55 4.13 -8.62
CA PHE A 68 -2.11 2.74 -8.63
C PHE A 68 -2.09 2.10 -7.24
N SER A 69 -1.92 2.89 -6.17
CA SER A 69 -1.91 2.37 -4.81
C SER A 69 -3.31 2.17 -4.23
N PHE A 70 -4.26 3.09 -4.49
CA PHE A 70 -5.54 3.13 -3.76
C PHE A 70 -6.78 3.00 -4.64
N VAL A 71 -6.68 3.28 -5.93
CA VAL A 71 -7.86 3.37 -6.83
C VAL A 71 -7.93 2.18 -7.78
N GLN A 72 -6.82 1.85 -8.43
CA GLN A 72 -6.78 0.72 -9.35
C GLN A 72 -6.85 -0.60 -8.57
N ARG A 73 -7.86 -1.41 -8.90
CA ARG A 73 -7.98 -2.80 -8.46
C ARG A 73 -7.50 -3.74 -9.57
N GLY A 74 -6.87 -4.86 -9.18
CA GLY A 74 -6.44 -5.89 -10.12
C GLY A 74 -5.17 -5.52 -10.91
N GLY A 75 -4.05 -5.37 -10.21
CA GLY A 75 -2.75 -5.09 -10.81
C GLY A 75 -1.60 -5.43 -9.87
N VAL A 76 -0.37 -5.04 -10.25
CA VAL A 76 0.87 -5.45 -9.56
C VAL A 76 0.86 -5.15 -8.06
N TYR A 77 0.30 -4.01 -7.63
CA TYR A 77 0.22 -3.67 -6.20
C TYR A 77 -0.71 -4.60 -5.43
N ASP A 78 -1.85 -4.98 -6.02
CA ASP A 78 -2.78 -5.93 -5.38
C ASP A 78 -2.19 -7.34 -5.36
N ASP A 79 -1.47 -7.76 -6.41
CA ASP A 79 -0.76 -9.04 -6.42
C ASP A 79 0.33 -9.11 -5.35
N LEU A 80 1.08 -8.02 -5.16
CA LEU A 80 2.09 -7.90 -4.11
C LEU A 80 1.47 -7.94 -2.72
N ARG A 81 0.32 -7.27 -2.53
CA ARG A 81 -0.44 -7.31 -1.27
C ARG A 81 -0.99 -8.69 -0.98
N ALA A 82 -1.54 -9.38 -1.98
CA ALA A 82 -2.05 -10.74 -1.83
C ALA A 82 -0.92 -11.70 -1.42
N LYS A 83 0.27 -11.58 -2.04
CA LYS A 83 1.47 -12.34 -1.65
C LYS A 83 1.93 -12.04 -0.22
N LEU A 84 1.98 -10.75 0.15
CA LEU A 84 2.33 -10.34 1.50
C LEU A 84 1.32 -10.87 2.52
N SER A 85 0.02 -10.75 2.19
CA SER A 85 -1.09 -11.25 2.99
C SER A 85 -0.99 -12.75 3.20
N LYS A 86 -0.71 -13.52 2.13
CA LYS A 86 -0.49 -14.97 2.20
C LYS A 86 0.65 -15.34 3.16
N SER A 87 1.76 -14.60 3.12
CA SER A 87 2.89 -14.83 4.03
C SER A 87 2.53 -14.53 5.49
N MET A 88 1.88 -13.38 5.73
CA MET A 88 1.47 -12.94 7.06
C MET A 88 0.42 -13.87 7.68
N ILE A 89 -0.64 -14.22 6.93
CA ILE A 89 -1.71 -15.09 7.41
C ILE A 89 -1.20 -16.51 7.71
N THR A 90 -0.22 -17.01 6.96
CA THR A 90 0.43 -18.30 7.23
C THR A 90 1.19 -18.28 8.57
N SER A 91 1.86 -17.16 8.88
CA SER A 91 2.52 -16.98 10.18
C SER A 91 1.51 -16.80 11.32
N LEU A 92 0.38 -16.15 11.03
CA LEU A 92 -0.71 -15.96 11.98
C LEU A 92 -1.35 -17.30 12.42
N VAL A 93 -1.50 -18.27 11.50
CA VAL A 93 -1.95 -19.62 11.86
C VAL A 93 -1.08 -20.21 12.97
N GLN A 94 0.25 -20.11 12.86
CA GLN A 94 1.17 -20.64 13.86
C GLN A 94 0.98 -19.96 15.22
N ALA A 95 0.75 -18.64 15.24
CA ALA A 95 0.49 -17.91 16.47
C ALA A 95 -0.83 -18.31 17.14
N ILE A 96 -1.89 -18.53 16.35
CA ILE A 96 -3.20 -19.00 16.86
C ILE A 96 -3.07 -20.40 17.47
N GLU A 97 -2.38 -21.33 16.78
CA GLU A 97 -2.17 -22.69 17.30
C GLU A 97 -1.27 -22.71 18.54
N PHE A 98 -0.27 -21.84 18.58
CA PHE A 98 0.57 -21.66 19.76
C PHE A 98 -0.23 -21.10 20.95
N TYR A 99 -1.08 -20.10 20.72
CA TYR A 99 -1.99 -19.56 21.74
C TYR A 99 -2.86 -20.65 22.35
N LYS A 100 -3.48 -21.50 21.51
CA LYS A 100 -4.25 -22.66 21.99
C LYS A 100 -3.41 -23.61 22.83
N THR A 101 -2.18 -23.87 22.42
CA THR A 101 -1.27 -24.75 23.17
C THR A 101 -0.96 -24.20 24.56
N GLN A 102 -0.87 -22.88 24.70
CA GLN A 102 -0.59 -22.22 25.98
C GLN A 102 -1.83 -22.08 26.88
N ASN A 103 -2.98 -21.76 26.30
CA ASN A 103 -4.19 -21.39 27.05
C ASN A 103 -5.25 -22.51 27.12
N GLY A 104 -5.07 -23.59 26.34
CA GLY A 104 -6.02 -24.71 26.26
C GLY A 104 -7.22 -24.47 25.34
N HIS A 105 -7.40 -23.25 24.83
CA HIS A 105 -8.47 -22.88 23.89
C HIS A 105 -7.97 -21.87 22.85
N TYR A 106 -8.63 -21.80 21.70
CA TYR A 106 -8.38 -20.77 20.70
C TYR A 106 -8.77 -19.37 21.21
N PRO A 107 -8.14 -18.29 20.72
CA PRO A 107 -8.50 -16.94 21.13
C PRO A 107 -9.92 -16.59 20.66
N ASP A 108 -10.69 -15.86 21.46
CA ASP A 108 -12.06 -15.46 21.10
C ASP A 108 -12.08 -14.50 19.90
N SER A 109 -10.98 -13.76 19.70
CA SER A 109 -10.78 -12.83 18.59
C SER A 109 -9.30 -12.63 18.27
N LEU A 110 -8.99 -12.08 17.10
CA LEU A 110 -7.62 -11.68 16.77
C LEU A 110 -7.11 -10.50 17.61
N GLU A 111 -8.02 -9.71 18.19
CA GLU A 111 -7.67 -8.68 19.17
C GLU A 111 -7.12 -9.32 20.46
N THR A 112 -7.82 -10.34 20.98
CA THR A 112 -7.36 -11.11 22.14
C THR A 112 -6.00 -11.75 21.89
N LEU A 113 -5.80 -12.32 20.68
CA LEU A 113 -4.49 -12.83 20.29
C LEU A 113 -3.45 -11.70 20.31
N ARG A 114 -3.74 -10.56 19.70
CA ARG A 114 -2.84 -9.40 19.62
C ARG A 114 -2.39 -8.92 21.00
N GLU A 115 -3.33 -8.80 21.94
CA GLU A 115 -3.05 -8.38 23.32
C GLU A 115 -2.19 -9.39 24.10
N SER A 116 -2.27 -10.68 23.74
CA SER A 116 -1.46 -11.73 24.37
C SER A 116 -0.02 -11.83 23.82
N LEU A 117 0.26 -11.19 22.68
CA LEU A 117 1.57 -11.25 22.04
C LEU A 117 2.58 -10.34 22.76
N PRO A 118 3.87 -10.72 22.78
CA PRO A 118 4.94 -9.83 23.25
C PRO A 118 4.98 -8.51 22.45
N GLU A 119 5.42 -7.41 23.07
CA GLU A 119 5.53 -6.10 22.41
C GLU A 119 6.41 -6.11 21.14
N ASN A 120 7.38 -7.03 21.06
CA ASN A 120 8.28 -7.21 19.92
C ASN A 120 7.82 -8.32 18.95
N SER A 121 6.57 -8.76 19.04
CA SER A 121 6.02 -9.76 18.14
C SER A 121 5.96 -9.25 16.70
N ILE A 122 6.37 -10.11 15.78
CA ILE A 122 6.29 -9.86 14.33
C ILE A 122 5.01 -10.44 13.71
N VAL A 123 4.08 -10.94 14.53
CA VAL A 123 2.82 -11.51 14.05
C VAL A 123 1.89 -10.37 13.66
N PHE A 124 1.50 -10.34 12.39
CA PHE A 124 0.56 -9.36 11.86
C PHE A 124 -0.85 -9.96 11.82
N VAL A 125 -1.77 -9.33 12.54
CA VAL A 125 -3.19 -9.71 12.60
C VAL A 125 -4.06 -8.94 11.59
N PHE A 126 -3.52 -7.91 10.96
CA PHE A 126 -4.21 -7.06 9.98
C PHE A 126 -3.98 -7.53 8.55
N ASP A 127 -5.02 -7.47 7.73
CA ASP A 127 -4.97 -7.88 6.32
C ASP A 127 -4.46 -6.74 5.42
N PRO A 128 -3.26 -6.87 4.80
CA PRO A 128 -2.68 -5.82 3.97
C PRO A 128 -3.38 -5.68 2.60
N THR A 129 -4.36 -6.52 2.26
CA THR A 129 -5.18 -6.35 1.06
C THR A 129 -6.26 -5.28 1.24
N ASN A 130 -6.67 -5.02 2.49
CA ASN A 130 -7.68 -4.03 2.82
C ASN A 130 -7.06 -2.65 3.05
N ILE A 131 -6.63 -2.03 1.95
CA ILE A 131 -6.14 -0.64 1.99
C ILE A 131 -7.25 0.29 1.48
N LYS A 132 -7.73 1.15 2.37
CA LYS A 132 -8.64 2.25 2.06
C LYS A 132 -8.00 3.57 2.48
N MET A 133 -8.20 4.61 1.68
CA MET A 133 -7.75 5.95 2.02
C MET A 133 -8.45 6.42 3.31
N GLY A 134 -7.68 6.61 4.38
CA GLY A 134 -8.21 7.04 5.69
C GLY A 134 -9.06 5.99 6.42
N GLY A 135 -9.05 4.73 5.99
CA GLY A 135 -9.74 3.63 6.67
C GLY A 135 -8.87 2.99 7.75
N GLU A 136 -9.52 2.38 8.74
CA GLU A 136 -8.82 1.56 9.73
C GLU A 136 -8.34 0.25 9.11
N SER A 137 -7.18 -0.23 9.56
CA SER A 137 -6.68 -1.55 9.20
C SER A 137 -7.65 -2.62 9.70
N ARG A 138 -8.17 -3.45 8.80
CA ARG A 138 -9.07 -4.55 9.15
C ARG A 138 -8.26 -5.76 9.58
N TYR A 139 -8.70 -6.45 10.63
CA TYR A 139 -8.22 -7.79 10.95
C TYR A 139 -8.48 -8.77 9.79
N TYR A 140 -7.67 -9.83 9.73
CA TYR A 140 -8.09 -11.02 8.99
C TYR A 140 -9.47 -11.49 9.44
N HIS A 141 -10.24 -12.08 8.54
CA HIS A 141 -11.50 -12.72 8.93
C HIS A 141 -11.17 -13.96 9.75
N TYR A 142 -11.63 -13.96 11.00
CA TYR A 142 -11.44 -15.02 11.95
C TYR A 142 -12.79 -15.41 12.55
N GLU A 143 -13.10 -16.70 12.50
CA GLU A 143 -14.36 -17.22 13.02
C GLU A 143 -14.14 -18.56 13.70
N LEU A 144 -14.49 -18.66 14.98
CA LEU A 144 -14.55 -19.92 15.69
C LEU A 144 -15.76 -20.72 15.20
N LYS A 145 -15.51 -21.91 14.66
CA LYS A 145 -16.58 -22.84 14.28
C LYS A 145 -17.03 -23.67 15.49
N ASP A 146 -16.05 -24.15 16.25
CA ASP A 146 -16.23 -24.98 17.44
C ASP A 146 -14.97 -24.87 18.32
N PRO A 147 -14.93 -25.47 19.54
CA PRO A 147 -13.77 -25.36 20.43
C PRO A 147 -12.45 -25.91 19.86
N SER A 148 -12.51 -26.70 18.78
CA SER A 148 -11.38 -27.33 18.13
C SER A 148 -11.08 -26.81 16.73
N HIS A 149 -11.92 -25.93 16.16
CA HIS A 149 -11.74 -25.47 14.78
C HIS A 149 -12.13 -24.01 14.56
N TYR A 150 -11.44 -23.38 13.61
CA TYR A 150 -11.68 -22.00 13.20
C TYR A 150 -11.46 -21.80 11.70
N TYR A 151 -12.07 -20.75 11.15
CA TYR A 151 -11.78 -20.23 9.83
C TYR A 151 -10.84 -19.04 9.95
N LEU A 152 -9.88 -18.94 9.03
CA LEU A 152 -9.00 -17.78 8.90
C LEU A 152 -8.73 -17.50 7.41
N LEU A 153 -9.06 -16.29 6.98
CA LEU A 153 -8.86 -15.84 5.60
C LEU A 153 -8.64 -14.33 5.52
N GLY A 154 -7.89 -13.89 4.52
CA GLY A 154 -7.91 -12.51 4.05
C GLY A 154 -9.08 -12.34 3.09
N VAL A 155 -9.82 -11.25 3.22
CA VAL A 155 -11.13 -11.10 2.54
C VAL A 155 -10.98 -10.52 1.13
N GLY A 156 -9.75 -10.17 0.73
CA GLY A 156 -9.50 -9.66 -0.61
C GLY A 156 -10.17 -8.32 -0.92
N PRO A 157 -10.14 -7.89 -2.18
CA PRO A 157 -10.71 -6.62 -2.64
C PRO A 157 -12.24 -6.52 -2.58
N ASP A 158 -12.99 -7.63 -2.61
CA ASP A 158 -14.45 -7.60 -2.62
C ASP A 158 -15.08 -7.42 -1.21
N GLU A 159 -14.25 -7.57 -0.17
CA GLU A 159 -14.55 -7.40 1.25
C GLU A 159 -15.56 -8.38 1.83
N LYS A 160 -15.91 -9.44 1.09
CA LYS A 160 -16.86 -10.48 1.49
C LYS A 160 -16.10 -11.78 1.76
N PRO A 161 -16.25 -12.39 2.95
CA PRO A 161 -15.60 -13.66 3.22
C PRO A 161 -16.25 -14.77 2.40
N TYR A 162 -15.49 -15.83 2.17
CA TYR A 162 -15.93 -17.07 1.52
C TYR A 162 -16.15 -16.93 0.00
N THR A 163 -15.37 -16.06 -0.63
CA THR A 163 -15.38 -15.77 -2.06
C THR A 163 -14.05 -16.18 -2.70
N SER A 164 -14.00 -16.17 -4.03
CA SER A 164 -12.84 -16.64 -4.80
C SER A 164 -11.59 -15.76 -4.67
N ASP A 165 -11.73 -14.51 -4.23
CA ASP A 165 -10.60 -13.58 -4.03
C ASP A 165 -10.03 -13.62 -2.61
N ASP A 166 -10.56 -14.49 -1.75
CA ASP A 166 -10.02 -14.73 -0.41
C ASP A 166 -8.56 -15.18 -0.46
N VAL A 167 -7.74 -14.58 0.41
CA VAL A 167 -6.34 -14.99 0.60
C VAL A 167 -6.28 -16.06 1.68
N LEU A 168 -5.89 -17.27 1.29
CA LEU A 168 -5.77 -18.41 2.20
C LEU A 168 -4.33 -18.63 2.67
N PRO A 169 -4.13 -19.14 3.91
CA PRO A 169 -2.81 -19.54 4.39
C PRO A 169 -2.16 -20.61 3.51
N ASP A 170 -0.84 -20.52 3.34
CA ASP A 170 -0.03 -21.48 2.60
C ASP A 170 0.39 -22.64 3.50
N ILE A 171 -0.58 -23.46 3.88
CA ILE A 171 -0.36 -24.59 4.79
C ILE A 171 -1.10 -25.84 4.32
N GLU A 172 -0.38 -26.97 4.32
CA GLU A 172 -0.97 -28.27 4.04
C GLU A 172 -1.56 -28.84 5.34
N VAL A 173 -2.89 -28.73 5.50
CA VAL A 173 -3.59 -29.35 6.63
C VAL A 173 -3.81 -30.83 6.32
N LYS A 174 -3.05 -31.70 6.99
CA LYS A 174 -3.17 -33.16 6.83
C LYS A 174 -4.33 -33.71 7.67
N PRO A 175 -5.01 -34.77 7.21
CA PRO A 175 -5.92 -35.54 8.06
C PRO A 175 -5.13 -36.05 9.27
N ASN A 176 -5.55 -35.68 10.49
CA ASN A 176 -4.86 -35.93 11.77
C ASN A 176 -3.72 -34.95 12.14
N SER A 177 -3.58 -33.81 11.47
CA SER A 177 -2.77 -32.71 12.02
C SER A 177 -3.44 -32.12 13.27
N GLY A 178 -2.66 -31.63 14.23
CA GLY A 178 -3.19 -30.96 15.44
C GLY A 178 -3.72 -29.53 15.20
N ILE A 179 -3.77 -29.12 13.93
CA ILE A 179 -4.15 -27.78 13.47
C ILE A 179 -5.67 -27.72 13.34
N GLY A 180 -6.29 -26.69 13.92
CA GLY A 180 -7.75 -26.46 13.88
C GLY A 180 -8.21 -25.58 12.72
N LEU A 181 -7.30 -25.08 11.89
CA LEU A 181 -7.63 -24.31 10.70
C LEU A 181 -8.51 -25.11 9.74
N LEU A 182 -9.66 -24.53 9.39
CA LEU A 182 -10.54 -24.98 8.32
C LEU A 182 -10.49 -24.02 7.14
N ILE A 183 -10.58 -24.58 5.94
CA ILE A 183 -10.67 -23.83 4.69
C ILE A 183 -12.08 -23.99 4.12
N HIS A 184 -12.76 -22.88 3.85
CA HIS A 184 -14.10 -22.89 3.28
C HIS A 184 -14.06 -23.22 1.77
N GLU A 185 -15.02 -24.00 1.27
CA GLU A 185 -15.05 -24.42 -0.14
C GLU A 185 -15.26 -23.25 -1.10
N GLY A 186 -16.06 -22.25 -0.71
CA GLY A 186 -16.26 -21.02 -1.49
C GLY A 186 -14.96 -20.28 -1.82
N SER A 187 -13.99 -20.32 -0.91
CA SER A 187 -12.66 -19.72 -1.08
C SER A 187 -11.69 -20.57 -1.93
N ARG A 188 -11.99 -21.86 -2.15
CA ARG A 188 -11.14 -22.76 -2.96
C ARG A 188 -11.47 -22.70 -4.45
N ASN A 189 -12.70 -22.37 -4.80
CA ASN A 189 -13.18 -22.40 -6.20
C ASN A 189 -12.62 -21.27 -7.09
N GLY A 190 -11.71 -20.43 -6.55
CA GLY A 190 -10.98 -19.40 -7.29
C GLY A 190 -9.55 -19.77 -7.72
N LEU A 191 -9.07 -20.99 -7.40
CA LEU A 191 -7.74 -21.50 -7.75
C LEU A 191 -7.72 -22.27 -9.08
#